data_AF-A0A0V0Y8M1-F1
#
_entry.id   AF-A0A0V0Y8M1-F1
#
_cell.length_a   1.000
_cell.length_b   1.000
_cell.length_c   1.000
_cell.angle_alpha   90.00
_cell.angle_beta   90.00
_cell.angle_gamma   90.00
#
_symmetry.space_group_name_H-M   'P 1'
#
loop_
_entity.id
_entity.type
_entity.pdbx_description
1 polymer ?
#
loop_
_entity_poly.entity_id
_entity_poly.type
_entity_poly.pdbx_seq_one_letter_code
_entity_poly.pdbx_strand_id
1 'polypeptide(L)'
;MYSIFDFSSIRNLIAKGLDGESQFRILIDAMHGATGPYVQRIFHQELGAPLEDLIRCNPLPDFGGTHPDPNQTYATMLIEKMKEGVHHFGAAFDGDGDRNMILGGDGFFVTPSDSLAVIANNMKLIPYFQLTGIRGLARSMPTAGAVDRVAAKLRVNFAEVPTGWKFFGNLMDAGRLSLCGEESFGTGSDHIREKDGIWAALAWLSVIAETKKSVANLVEDLWKEYGRHFFCRYV
;
A
#
# COMPACT_ATOMS: atom_id res chain seq x y z
N MET A 1 -1.45 -11.89 -9.64
CA MET A 1 -0.42 -10.86 -9.40
C MET A 1 0.42 -10.56 -10.64
N TYR A 2 1.00 -11.53 -11.36
CA TYR A 2 1.81 -11.27 -12.57
C TYR A 2 1.13 -10.48 -13.69
N SER A 3 -0.18 -10.62 -13.83
CA SER A 3 -0.97 -9.83 -14.79
C SER A 3 -1.36 -8.44 -14.28
N ILE A 4 -1.13 -8.16 -12.99
CA ILE A 4 -1.53 -6.90 -12.33
C ILE A 4 -0.37 -5.91 -12.32
N PHE A 5 0.82 -6.39 -11.96
CA PHE A 5 2.02 -5.56 -11.75
C PHE A 5 3.18 -5.98 -12.66
N ASP A 6 4.05 -5.04 -12.99
CA ASP A 6 5.31 -5.32 -13.68
C ASP A 6 6.38 -5.73 -12.67
N PHE A 7 6.51 -7.05 -12.46
CA PHE A 7 7.51 -7.62 -11.56
C PHE A 7 8.94 -7.36 -12.03
N SER A 8 9.17 -7.14 -13.33
CA SER A 8 10.50 -6.83 -13.86
C SER A 8 10.92 -5.42 -13.43
N SER A 9 10.01 -4.44 -13.52
CA SER A 9 10.25 -3.07 -13.06
C SER A 9 10.51 -3.02 -11.55
N ILE A 10 9.71 -3.74 -10.76
CA ILE A 10 9.88 -3.80 -9.29
C ILE A 10 11.19 -4.51 -8.90
N ARG A 11 11.53 -5.63 -9.55
CA ARG A 11 12.81 -6.33 -9.31
C ARG A 11 14.00 -5.42 -9.63
N ASN A 12 13.92 -4.68 -10.72
CA ASN A 12 14.96 -3.73 -11.10
C ASN A 12 15.08 -2.57 -10.09
N LEU A 13 13.96 -2.07 -9.55
CA LEU A 13 13.96 -1.11 -8.44
C LEU A 13 14.69 -1.69 -7.22
N ILE A 14 14.33 -2.89 -6.77
CA ILE A 14 14.97 -3.51 -5.59
C ILE A 14 16.47 -3.69 -5.83
N ALA A 15 16.86 -4.20 -7.01
CA ALA A 15 18.25 -4.49 -7.31
C ALA A 15 19.12 -3.23 -7.51
N LYS A 16 18.57 -2.18 -8.13
CA LYS A 16 19.34 -1.03 -8.62
C LYS A 16 18.92 0.33 -8.06
N GLY A 17 17.94 0.40 -7.18
CA GLY A 17 17.62 1.67 -6.56
C GLY A 17 16.78 2.62 -7.39
N LEU A 18 16.68 3.83 -6.84
CA LEU A 18 16.15 4.99 -7.53
C LEU A 18 17.19 5.61 -8.49
N ASP A 19 18.48 5.48 -8.16
CA ASP A 19 19.62 6.02 -8.90
C ASP A 19 20.12 5.08 -10.03
N GLY A 20 19.72 3.82 -10.02
CA GLY A 20 20.16 2.81 -10.99
C GLY A 20 21.44 2.06 -10.58
N GLU A 21 21.99 2.35 -9.38
CA GLU A 21 23.24 1.79 -8.88
C GLU A 21 23.09 1.18 -7.48
N SER A 22 22.41 1.84 -6.55
CA SER A 22 22.34 1.47 -5.13
C SER A 22 21.09 0.67 -4.80
N GLN A 23 21.19 -0.42 -4.05
CA GLN A 23 20.01 -1.27 -3.76
C GLN A 23 18.85 -0.51 -3.09
N PHE A 24 17.61 -0.66 -3.60
CA PHE A 24 16.42 -0.17 -2.91
C PHE A 24 15.99 -1.17 -1.84
N ARG A 25 16.44 -0.96 -0.61
CA ARG A 25 16.08 -1.78 0.56
C ARG A 25 14.61 -1.57 0.95
N ILE A 26 13.87 -2.67 1.07
CA ILE A 26 12.49 -2.72 1.57
C ILE A 26 12.48 -3.42 2.93
N LEU A 27 11.48 -3.17 3.78
CA LEU A 27 11.29 -3.90 5.03
C LEU A 27 9.83 -4.33 5.16
N ILE A 28 9.57 -5.64 5.07
CA ILE A 28 8.21 -6.18 5.04
C ILE A 28 7.96 -7.02 6.29
N ASP A 29 6.90 -6.69 7.00
CA ASP A 29 6.53 -7.30 8.27
C ASP A 29 5.19 -8.02 8.18
N ALA A 30 5.23 -9.34 8.22
CA ALA A 30 4.02 -10.16 8.19
C ALA A 30 3.36 -10.34 9.56
N MET A 31 3.93 -9.78 10.64
CA MET A 31 3.41 -9.83 12.01
C MET A 31 3.02 -11.23 12.49
N HIS A 32 3.74 -12.27 12.05
CA HIS A 32 3.45 -13.68 12.30
C HIS A 32 2.05 -14.15 11.82
N GLY A 33 1.44 -13.39 10.91
CA GLY A 33 0.14 -13.67 10.31
C GLY A 33 0.20 -14.56 9.07
N ALA A 34 -0.95 -14.70 8.41
CA ALA A 34 -1.14 -15.57 7.25
C ALA A 34 -0.31 -15.13 6.02
N THR A 35 0.10 -13.86 5.95
CA THR A 35 0.87 -13.30 4.83
C THR A 35 2.31 -13.79 4.77
N GLY A 36 2.87 -14.38 5.82
CA GLY A 36 4.28 -14.77 5.90
C GLY A 36 4.82 -15.58 4.70
N PRO A 37 4.19 -16.69 4.30
CA PRO A 37 4.58 -17.45 3.11
C PRO A 37 4.45 -16.66 1.80
N TYR A 38 3.43 -15.80 1.69
CA TYR A 38 3.24 -14.93 0.54
C TYR A 38 4.36 -13.89 0.45
N VAL A 39 4.77 -13.33 1.59
CA VAL A 39 5.85 -12.35 1.67
C VAL A 39 7.17 -12.97 1.21
N GLN A 40 7.51 -14.16 1.72
CA GLN A 40 8.71 -14.88 1.28
C GLN A 40 8.67 -15.26 -0.20
N ARG A 41 7.53 -15.74 -0.69
CA ARG A 41 7.40 -16.10 -2.10
C ARG A 41 7.54 -14.86 -2.99
N ILE A 42 6.77 -13.82 -2.73
CA ILE A 42 6.66 -12.66 -3.62
C ILE A 42 7.88 -11.77 -3.51
N PHE A 43 8.20 -11.27 -2.31
CA PHE A 43 9.23 -10.25 -2.15
C PHE A 43 10.64 -10.85 -2.24
N HIS A 44 10.89 -12.03 -1.66
CA HIS A 44 12.21 -12.64 -1.74
C HIS A 44 12.40 -13.45 -3.03
N GLN A 45 11.60 -14.51 -3.27
CA GLN A 45 11.88 -15.44 -4.37
C GLN A 45 11.63 -14.80 -5.75
N GLU A 46 10.55 -14.01 -5.90
CA GLU A 46 10.19 -13.44 -7.20
C GLU A 46 10.78 -12.05 -7.45
N LEU A 47 10.89 -11.22 -6.40
CA LEU A 47 11.34 -9.83 -6.51
C LEU A 47 12.80 -9.60 -6.04
N GLY A 48 13.42 -10.57 -5.38
CA GLY A 48 14.84 -10.54 -5.04
C GLY A 48 15.19 -9.70 -3.80
N ALA A 49 14.22 -9.39 -2.92
CA ALA A 49 14.50 -8.77 -1.64
C ALA A 49 15.33 -9.71 -0.74
N PRO A 50 16.31 -9.20 0.03
CA PRO A 50 17.04 -10.00 1.01
C PRO A 50 16.11 -10.64 2.07
N LEU A 51 16.44 -11.82 2.59
CA LEU A 51 15.59 -12.48 3.59
C LEU A 51 15.57 -11.72 4.93
N GLU A 52 16.66 -11.06 5.28
CA GLU A 52 16.78 -10.24 6.49
C GLU A 52 15.86 -9.01 6.49
N ASP A 53 15.38 -8.62 5.31
CA ASP A 53 14.44 -7.53 5.08
C ASP A 53 12.96 -8.00 5.18
N LEU A 54 12.74 -9.29 5.40
CA LEU A 54 11.42 -9.89 5.57
C LEU A 54 11.29 -10.43 7.01
N ILE A 55 10.58 -9.69 7.86
CA ILE A 55 10.49 -9.99 9.29
C ILE A 55 9.16 -10.64 9.66
N ARG A 56 9.20 -11.47 10.70
CA ARG A 56 8.02 -12.15 11.27
C ARG A 56 7.18 -12.93 10.25
N CYS A 57 7.83 -13.53 9.25
CA CYS A 57 7.18 -14.24 8.15
C CYS A 57 6.82 -15.71 8.45
N ASN A 58 7.05 -16.20 9.67
CA ASN A 58 6.58 -17.50 10.13
C ASN A 58 5.20 -17.33 10.79
N PRO A 59 4.13 -17.93 10.24
CA PRO A 59 2.81 -17.90 10.88
C PRO A 59 2.83 -18.59 12.24
N LEU A 60 2.27 -17.95 13.27
CA LEU A 60 2.18 -18.50 14.62
C LEU A 60 0.72 -18.41 15.12
N PRO A 61 0.19 -19.43 15.82
CA PRO A 61 -1.18 -19.40 16.34
C PRO A 61 -1.48 -18.24 17.30
N ASP A 62 -0.44 -17.72 17.97
CA ASP A 62 -0.51 -16.62 18.93
C ASP A 62 0.14 -15.33 18.40
N PHE A 63 0.52 -15.30 17.12
CA PHE A 63 1.20 -14.19 16.45
C PHE A 63 2.47 -13.71 17.20
N GLY A 64 3.16 -14.62 17.89
CA GLY A 64 4.33 -14.29 18.70
C GLY A 64 4.00 -13.48 19.97
N GLY A 65 2.77 -13.61 20.48
CA GLY A 65 2.29 -12.90 21.67
C GLY A 65 1.99 -11.42 21.43
N THR A 66 1.87 -10.99 20.16
CA THR A 66 1.61 -9.60 19.78
C THR A 66 0.29 -9.47 19.01
N HIS A 67 -0.29 -8.27 18.97
CA HIS A 67 -1.46 -8.03 18.12
C HIS A 67 -1.00 -7.85 16.67
N PRO A 68 -1.47 -8.69 15.72
CA PRO A 68 -1.17 -8.53 14.29
C PRO A 68 -2.05 -7.41 13.71
N ASP A 69 -1.83 -6.18 14.14
CA ASP A 69 -2.58 -5.00 13.73
C ASP A 69 -1.60 -3.90 13.24
N PRO A 70 -1.56 -3.60 11.93
CA PRO A 70 -0.52 -2.77 11.34
C PRO A 70 -0.82 -1.29 11.60
N ASN A 71 -0.45 -0.80 12.77
CA ASN A 71 -0.52 0.60 13.13
C ASN A 71 0.68 1.02 14.00
N GLN A 72 0.80 2.32 14.28
CA GLN A 72 1.95 2.87 15.00
C GLN A 72 2.09 2.38 16.45
N THR A 73 1.04 1.83 17.03
CA THR A 73 1.03 1.29 18.40
C THR A 73 1.58 -0.14 18.47
N TYR A 74 1.23 -1.00 17.49
CA TYR A 74 1.60 -2.43 17.53
C TYR A 74 2.74 -2.82 16.60
N ALA A 75 2.95 -2.09 15.50
CA ALA A 75 4.04 -2.35 14.56
C ALA A 75 5.33 -1.58 14.92
N THR A 76 5.64 -1.50 16.21
CA THR A 76 6.79 -0.74 16.75
C THR A 76 8.12 -1.25 16.21
N MET A 77 8.30 -2.58 16.12
CA MET A 77 9.51 -3.20 15.57
C MET A 77 9.80 -2.71 14.14
N LEU A 78 8.78 -2.64 13.28
CA LEU A 78 8.93 -2.14 11.92
C LEU A 78 9.34 -0.65 11.95
N ILE A 79 8.67 0.17 12.75
CA ILE A 79 8.94 1.61 12.83
C ILE A 79 10.35 1.90 13.35
N GLU A 80 10.79 1.19 14.39
CA GLU A 80 12.13 1.33 14.95
C GLU A 80 13.20 0.98 13.92
N LYS A 81 13.04 -0.13 13.20
CA LYS A 81 13.96 -0.53 12.12
C LYS A 81 13.96 0.48 10.97
N MET A 82 12.80 0.98 10.55
CA MET A 82 12.73 2.01 9.51
C MET A 82 13.46 3.30 9.91
N LYS A 83 13.48 3.64 11.20
CA LYS A 83 14.19 4.81 11.74
C LYS A 83 15.72 4.64 11.80
N GLU A 84 16.24 3.43 11.60
CA GLU A 84 17.68 3.20 11.47
C GLU A 84 18.25 3.79 10.17
N GLY A 85 17.39 4.17 9.21
CA GLY A 85 17.79 4.87 7.98
C GLY A 85 18.37 3.95 6.89
N VAL A 86 18.28 2.62 7.05
CA VAL A 86 18.78 1.63 6.08
C VAL A 86 17.74 1.30 5.00
N HIS A 87 16.45 1.34 5.35
CA HIS A 87 15.34 0.93 4.49
C HIS A 87 14.62 2.13 3.90
N HIS A 88 14.22 2.03 2.62
CA HIS A 88 13.58 3.12 1.87
C HIS A 88 12.05 3.01 1.84
N PHE A 89 11.53 1.80 2.02
CA PHE A 89 10.11 1.48 2.03
C PHE A 89 9.83 0.39 3.07
N GLY A 90 8.82 0.61 3.90
CA GLY A 90 8.37 -0.34 4.90
C GLY A 90 6.90 -0.68 4.71
N ALA A 91 6.51 -1.93 4.95
CA ALA A 91 5.12 -2.33 5.02
C ALA A 91 4.85 -3.35 6.14
N ALA A 92 3.69 -3.25 6.79
CA ALA A 92 3.19 -4.27 7.71
C ALA A 92 1.80 -4.75 7.30
N PHE A 93 1.51 -6.03 7.55
CA PHE A 93 0.20 -6.64 7.28
C PHE A 93 -0.43 -7.18 8.55
N ASP A 94 -1.76 -7.25 8.58
CA ASP A 94 -2.49 -7.84 9.70
C ASP A 94 -2.59 -9.37 9.62
N GLY A 95 -3.34 -9.96 10.56
CA GLY A 95 -3.37 -11.41 10.78
C GLY A 95 -3.79 -12.23 9.55
N ASP A 96 -4.78 -11.77 8.78
CA ASP A 96 -5.25 -12.42 7.55
C ASP A 96 -4.73 -11.75 6.27
N GLY A 97 -4.19 -10.54 6.37
CA GLY A 97 -3.44 -9.87 5.29
C GLY A 97 -4.23 -8.89 4.46
N ASP A 98 -5.43 -8.51 4.90
CA ASP A 98 -6.30 -7.60 4.18
C ASP A 98 -5.98 -6.12 4.48
N ARG A 99 -5.26 -5.83 5.58
CA ARG A 99 -4.80 -4.49 5.94
C ARG A 99 -3.31 -4.28 5.71
N ASN A 100 -2.93 -3.02 5.50
CA ASN A 100 -1.56 -2.59 5.29
C ASN A 100 -1.24 -1.24 5.93
N MET A 101 -0.07 -1.17 6.58
CA MET A 101 0.58 0.10 6.91
C MET A 101 1.77 0.31 5.98
N ILE A 102 1.96 1.55 5.52
CA ILE A 102 3.06 1.94 4.64
C ILE A 102 3.95 2.98 5.34
N LEU A 103 5.26 2.78 5.25
CA LEU A 103 6.29 3.67 5.76
C LEU A 103 7.28 4.02 4.65
N GLY A 104 7.76 5.26 4.65
CA GLY A 104 8.96 5.66 3.93
C GLY A 104 10.22 5.55 4.80
N GLY A 105 11.37 5.85 4.19
CA GLY A 105 12.64 5.99 4.91
C GLY A 105 12.55 6.92 6.13
N ASP A 106 13.44 6.70 7.09
CA ASP A 106 13.49 7.41 8.39
C ASP A 106 12.20 7.28 9.21
N GLY A 107 11.38 6.26 8.92
CA GLY A 107 10.09 6.04 9.59
C GLY A 107 8.99 7.02 9.16
N PHE A 108 9.08 7.61 7.96
CA PHE A 108 8.06 8.50 7.42
C PHE A 108 6.70 7.79 7.33
N PHE A 109 5.74 8.19 8.16
CA PHE A 109 4.42 7.56 8.20
C PHE A 109 3.49 8.08 7.10
N VAL A 110 2.97 7.16 6.28
CA VAL A 110 1.92 7.45 5.31
C VAL A 110 0.56 7.17 5.96
N THR A 111 -0.28 8.19 6.10
CA THR A 111 -1.65 7.94 6.59
C THR A 111 -2.40 7.04 5.58
N PRO A 112 -3.28 6.13 6.02
CA PRO A 112 -4.01 5.27 5.06
C PRO A 112 -4.86 6.05 4.05
N SER A 113 -5.36 7.22 4.46
CA SER A 113 -6.09 8.13 3.57
C SER A 113 -5.19 8.74 2.48
N ASP A 114 -3.97 9.17 2.84
CA ASP A 114 -2.98 9.63 1.86
C ASP A 114 -2.49 8.48 0.98
N SER A 115 -2.34 7.27 1.55
CA SER A 115 -1.94 6.07 0.79
C SER A 115 -2.90 5.78 -0.36
N LEU A 116 -4.20 5.79 -0.07
CA LEU A 116 -5.24 5.65 -1.09
C LEU A 116 -5.12 6.74 -2.17
N ALA A 117 -4.92 7.99 -1.78
CA ALA A 117 -4.82 9.11 -2.70
C ALA A 117 -3.55 9.06 -3.57
N VAL A 118 -2.41 8.65 -3.03
CA VAL A 118 -1.16 8.46 -3.80
C VAL A 118 -1.35 7.37 -4.85
N ILE A 119 -1.91 6.21 -4.46
CA ILE A 119 -2.17 5.13 -5.41
C ILE A 119 -3.16 5.62 -6.48
N ALA A 120 -4.25 6.30 -6.09
CA ALA A 120 -5.24 6.85 -7.01
C ALA A 120 -4.62 7.80 -8.05
N ASN A 121 -3.72 8.69 -7.62
CA ASN A 121 -3.08 9.68 -8.50
C ASN A 121 -2.14 9.02 -9.52
N ASN A 122 -1.65 7.82 -9.21
CA ASN A 122 -0.63 7.12 -9.99
C ASN A 122 -1.12 5.80 -10.61
N MET A 123 -2.44 5.53 -10.61
CA MET A 123 -3.00 4.26 -11.11
C MET A 123 -2.56 3.92 -12.54
N LYS A 124 -2.37 4.92 -13.40
CA LYS A 124 -1.94 4.72 -14.80
C LYS A 124 -0.54 4.11 -14.93
N LEU A 125 0.25 4.10 -13.87
CA LEU A 125 1.57 3.47 -13.82
C LEU A 125 1.50 1.97 -13.54
N ILE A 126 0.33 1.44 -13.16
CA ILE A 126 0.13 0.03 -12.85
C ILE A 126 -0.49 -0.66 -14.09
N PRO A 127 0.12 -1.72 -14.65
CA PRO A 127 -0.35 -2.41 -15.86
C PRO A 127 -1.83 -2.79 -15.83
N TYR A 128 -2.33 -3.25 -14.68
CA TYR A 128 -3.74 -3.59 -14.52
C TYR A 128 -4.70 -2.46 -14.92
N PHE A 129 -4.43 -1.22 -14.49
CA PHE A 129 -5.31 -0.08 -14.79
C PHE A 129 -5.07 0.50 -16.17
N GLN A 130 -3.90 0.24 -16.80
CA GLN A 130 -3.69 0.52 -18.21
C GLN A 130 -4.57 -0.38 -19.09
N LEU A 131 -4.71 -1.65 -18.71
CA LEU A 131 -5.51 -2.63 -19.45
C LEU A 131 -7.01 -2.49 -19.19
N THR A 132 -7.41 -2.28 -17.94
CA THR A 132 -8.82 -2.27 -17.54
C THR A 132 -9.47 -0.88 -17.56
N GLY A 133 -8.66 0.18 -17.60
CA GLY A 133 -9.11 1.55 -17.41
C GLY A 133 -9.47 1.86 -15.95
N ILE A 134 -9.84 3.12 -15.69
CA ILE A 134 -10.22 3.59 -14.35
C ILE A 134 -11.71 3.95 -14.38
N ARG A 135 -12.55 3.13 -13.75
CA ARG A 135 -14.02 3.27 -13.76
C ARG A 135 -14.52 4.25 -12.70
N GLY A 136 -13.87 4.24 -11.54
CA GLY A 136 -14.21 5.11 -10.42
C GLY A 136 -13.35 4.83 -9.18
N LEU A 137 -13.44 5.75 -8.23
CA LEU A 137 -12.76 5.71 -6.94
C LEU A 137 -13.79 5.71 -5.82
N ALA A 138 -13.46 5.12 -4.67
CA ALA A 138 -14.33 5.21 -3.50
C ALA A 138 -13.56 5.19 -2.19
N ARG A 139 -14.14 5.80 -1.15
CA ARG A 139 -13.66 5.67 0.22
C ARG A 139 -14.82 5.49 1.18
N SER A 140 -14.55 4.95 2.36
CA SER A 140 -15.53 5.02 3.44
C SER A 140 -15.65 6.46 3.95
N MET A 141 -16.83 6.85 4.41
CA MET A 141 -17.14 8.18 4.92
C MET A 141 -16.12 8.72 5.95
N PRO A 142 -15.62 7.96 6.94
CA PRO A 142 -14.64 8.49 7.89
C PRO A 142 -13.23 8.69 7.30
N THR A 143 -12.96 8.15 6.10
CA THR A 143 -11.67 8.30 5.44
C THR A 143 -11.48 9.74 4.97
N ALA A 144 -10.28 10.31 5.11
CA ALA A 144 -10.04 11.71 4.76
C ALA A 144 -10.25 11.98 3.26
N GLY A 145 -10.69 13.19 2.92
CA GLY A 145 -11.08 13.59 1.57
C GLY A 145 -9.95 13.77 0.54
N ALA A 146 -8.75 13.24 0.79
CA ALA A 146 -7.60 13.39 -0.10
C ALA A 146 -7.86 12.76 -1.48
N VAL A 147 -8.45 11.56 -1.50
CA VAL A 147 -8.80 10.85 -2.75
C VAL A 147 -9.90 11.56 -3.54
N ASP A 148 -10.78 12.32 -2.89
CA ASP A 148 -11.85 13.09 -3.52
C ASP A 148 -11.27 14.15 -4.46
N ARG A 149 -10.18 14.81 -4.03
CA ARG A 149 -9.45 15.80 -4.84
C ARG A 149 -8.83 15.16 -6.07
N VAL A 150 -8.24 13.97 -5.90
CA VAL A 150 -7.68 13.18 -7.00
C VAL A 150 -8.78 12.77 -7.98
N ALA A 151 -9.92 12.27 -7.48
CA ALA A 151 -11.06 11.87 -8.30
C ALA A 151 -11.59 13.03 -9.15
N ALA A 152 -11.75 14.20 -8.54
CA ALA A 152 -12.19 15.42 -9.22
C ALA A 152 -11.22 15.84 -10.33
N LYS A 153 -9.91 15.77 -10.09
CA LYS A 153 -8.87 16.10 -11.08
C LYS A 153 -8.85 15.10 -12.24
N LEU A 154 -8.95 13.80 -11.94
CA LEU A 154 -8.99 12.74 -12.93
C LEU A 154 -10.32 12.68 -13.70
N ARG A 155 -11.36 13.39 -13.22
CA ARG A 155 -12.73 13.40 -13.79
C ARG A 155 -13.33 11.99 -13.87
N VAL A 156 -13.10 11.19 -12.83
CA VAL A 156 -13.66 9.83 -12.69
C VAL A 156 -14.81 9.82 -11.70
N ASN A 157 -15.64 8.78 -11.77
CA ASN A 157 -16.71 8.59 -10.79
C ASN A 157 -16.12 8.48 -9.38
N PHE A 158 -16.81 9.05 -8.41
CA PHE A 158 -16.43 8.99 -7.00
C PHE A 158 -17.61 8.57 -6.14
N ALA A 159 -17.37 7.70 -5.16
CA ALA A 159 -18.38 7.29 -4.18
C ALA A 159 -17.82 7.38 -2.75
N GLU A 160 -18.55 8.08 -1.89
CA GLU A 160 -18.42 7.96 -0.45
C GLU A 160 -19.44 6.93 0.05
N VAL A 161 -18.99 5.94 0.81
CA VAL A 161 -19.85 4.84 1.31
C VAL A 161 -19.75 4.71 2.83
N PRO A 162 -20.71 4.07 3.52
CA PRO A 162 -20.54 3.73 4.93
C PRO A 162 -19.34 2.80 5.14
N THR A 163 -18.77 2.78 6.35
CA THR A 163 -17.67 1.86 6.70
C THR A 163 -18.07 0.40 6.50
N GLY A 164 -17.15 -0.39 5.94
CA GLY A 164 -17.32 -1.81 5.68
C GLY A 164 -17.22 -2.16 4.20
N TRP A 165 -16.32 -3.09 3.89
CA TRP A 165 -15.92 -3.42 2.50
C TRP A 165 -17.07 -3.89 1.59
N LYS A 166 -18.14 -4.46 2.17
CA LYS A 166 -19.34 -4.91 1.45
C LYS A 166 -19.97 -3.84 0.53
N PHE A 167 -19.85 -2.55 0.88
CA PHE A 167 -20.40 -1.48 0.04
C PHE A 167 -19.57 -1.27 -1.23
N PHE A 168 -18.25 -1.49 -1.18
CA PHE A 168 -17.39 -1.44 -2.36
C PHE A 168 -17.65 -2.61 -3.30
N GLY A 169 -17.91 -3.82 -2.76
CA GLY A 169 -18.22 -5.00 -3.57
C GLY A 169 -19.35 -4.76 -4.58
N ASN A 170 -20.46 -4.17 -4.13
CA ASN A 170 -21.58 -3.80 -5.01
C ASN A 170 -21.19 -2.82 -6.12
N LEU A 171 -20.30 -1.87 -5.83
CA LEU A 171 -19.83 -0.91 -6.83
C LEU A 171 -18.85 -1.55 -7.83
N MET A 172 -18.02 -2.49 -7.37
CA MET A 172 -17.13 -3.28 -8.23
C MET A 172 -17.94 -4.16 -9.19
N ASP A 173 -18.95 -4.88 -8.68
CA ASP A 173 -19.81 -5.74 -9.50
C ASP A 173 -20.64 -4.97 -10.51
N ALA A 174 -21.04 -3.74 -10.18
CA ALA A 174 -21.71 -2.82 -11.11
C ALA A 174 -20.76 -2.18 -12.13
N GLY A 175 -19.44 -2.47 -12.09
CA GLY A 175 -18.46 -1.86 -12.99
C GLY A 175 -18.28 -0.36 -12.75
N ARG A 176 -18.49 0.12 -11.52
CA ARG A 176 -18.43 1.54 -11.14
C ARG A 176 -17.21 1.92 -10.29
N LEU A 177 -16.41 0.94 -9.88
CA LEU A 177 -15.30 1.13 -8.96
C LEU A 177 -14.08 0.33 -9.42
N SER A 178 -12.92 0.98 -9.40
CA SER A 178 -11.62 0.36 -9.71
C SER A 178 -10.67 0.38 -8.53
N LEU A 179 -10.69 1.40 -7.68
CA LEU A 179 -9.83 1.53 -6.50
C LEU A 179 -10.62 2.07 -5.32
N CYS A 180 -10.48 1.46 -4.16
CA CYS A 180 -11.07 1.95 -2.92
C CYS A 180 -10.18 1.71 -1.70
N GLY A 181 -10.49 2.42 -0.63
CA GLY A 181 -9.80 2.26 0.64
C GLY A 181 -10.57 2.82 1.82
N GLU A 182 -10.07 2.47 3.00
CA GLU A 182 -10.60 2.89 4.30
C GLU A 182 -9.45 3.37 5.18
N GLU A 183 -9.70 4.38 6.02
CA GLU A 183 -8.70 4.91 6.95
C GLU A 183 -8.17 3.88 7.96
N SER A 184 -8.89 2.79 8.15
CA SER A 184 -8.51 1.62 8.95
C SER A 184 -7.47 0.72 8.26
N PHE A 185 -6.47 1.31 7.58
CA PHE A 185 -5.39 0.59 6.91
C PHE A 185 -5.86 -0.35 5.78
N GLY A 186 -7.02 -0.08 5.17
CA GLY A 186 -7.62 -0.90 4.12
C GLY A 186 -7.42 -0.30 2.74
N THR A 187 -6.92 -1.07 1.77
CA THR A 187 -6.82 -0.64 0.37
C THR A 187 -7.02 -1.82 -0.56
N GLY A 188 -7.67 -1.61 -1.70
CA GLY A 188 -7.92 -2.67 -2.66
C GLY A 188 -8.48 -2.15 -3.98
N SER A 189 -8.58 -3.05 -4.94
CA SER A 189 -9.14 -2.79 -6.27
C SER A 189 -10.10 -3.90 -6.67
N ASP A 190 -10.77 -3.73 -7.80
CA ASP A 190 -11.74 -4.70 -8.35
C ASP A 190 -11.14 -6.03 -8.85
N HIS A 191 -9.83 -6.24 -8.68
CA HIS A 191 -9.15 -7.51 -8.95
C HIS A 191 -9.66 -8.66 -8.06
N ILE A 192 -10.14 -8.35 -6.86
CA ILE A 192 -10.86 -9.27 -5.96
C ILE A 192 -12.04 -8.51 -5.31
N ARG A 193 -12.67 -9.10 -4.28
CA ARG A 193 -13.78 -8.50 -3.51
C ARG A 193 -13.45 -8.29 -2.03
N GLU A 194 -12.17 -8.30 -1.70
CA GLU A 194 -11.64 -7.97 -0.36
C GLU A 194 -10.57 -6.88 -0.47
N LYS A 195 -10.17 -6.37 0.70
CA LYS A 195 -8.95 -5.57 0.82
C LYS A 195 -7.75 -6.49 0.58
N ASP A 196 -6.62 -5.94 0.16
CA ASP A 196 -5.41 -6.74 -0.05
C ASP A 196 -4.16 -5.91 0.29
N GLY A 197 -3.53 -6.26 1.41
CA GLY A 197 -2.37 -5.54 1.92
C GLY A 197 -1.13 -5.74 1.04
N ILE A 198 -0.91 -6.95 0.54
CA ILE A 198 0.23 -7.25 -0.35
C ILE A 198 0.06 -6.52 -1.67
N TRP A 199 -1.17 -6.50 -2.21
CA TRP A 199 -1.51 -5.72 -3.40
C TRP A 199 -1.20 -4.23 -3.20
N ALA A 200 -1.54 -3.66 -2.04
CA ALA A 200 -1.25 -2.25 -1.75
C ALA A 200 0.26 -1.98 -1.70
N ALA A 201 1.06 -2.87 -1.09
CA ALA A 201 2.52 -2.76 -1.08
C ALA A 201 3.12 -2.86 -2.49
N LEU A 202 2.64 -3.78 -3.33
CA LEU A 202 3.06 -3.89 -4.73
C LEU A 202 2.63 -2.69 -5.58
N ALA A 203 1.46 -2.11 -5.31
CA ALA A 203 1.00 -0.89 -5.96
C ALA A 203 1.94 0.27 -5.65
N TRP A 204 2.34 0.44 -4.38
CA TRP A 204 3.35 1.41 -3.98
C TRP A 204 4.69 1.19 -4.68
N LEU A 205 5.21 -0.04 -4.66
CA LEU A 205 6.48 -0.36 -5.32
C LEU A 205 6.44 -0.12 -6.83
N SER A 206 5.29 -0.35 -7.48
CA SER A 206 5.10 -0.03 -8.89
C SER A 206 5.18 1.48 -9.15
N VAL A 207 4.52 2.28 -8.32
CA VAL A 207 4.57 3.75 -8.42
C VAL A 207 6.01 4.25 -8.18
N ILE A 208 6.71 3.72 -7.19
CA ILE A 208 8.10 4.08 -6.91
C ILE A 208 9.01 3.66 -8.07
N ALA A 209 8.82 2.46 -8.62
CA ALA A 209 9.64 1.94 -9.72
C ALA A 209 9.52 2.82 -10.98
N GLU A 210 8.32 3.30 -11.29
CA GLU A 210 8.08 4.15 -12.47
C GLU A 210 8.45 5.62 -12.24
N THR A 211 8.17 6.16 -11.05
CA THR A 211 8.43 7.59 -10.76
C THR A 211 9.86 7.87 -10.31
N LYS A 212 10.59 6.86 -9.82
CA LYS A 212 11.90 6.98 -9.18
C LYS A 212 11.91 7.97 -7.99
N LYS A 213 10.77 8.13 -7.31
CA LYS A 213 10.62 9.01 -6.14
C LYS A 213 10.58 8.20 -4.84
N SER A 214 11.10 8.79 -3.77
CA SER A 214 10.91 8.26 -2.42
C SER A 214 9.43 8.35 -2.01
N VAL A 215 9.05 7.55 -1.00
CA VAL A 215 7.69 7.58 -0.41
C VAL A 215 7.33 8.99 0.05
N ALA A 216 8.24 9.66 0.76
CA ALA A 216 8.03 11.04 1.23
C ALA A 216 7.79 12.00 0.07
N ASN A 217 8.60 11.95 -0.99
CA ASN A 217 8.44 12.82 -2.15
C ASN A 217 7.10 12.58 -2.86
N LEU A 218 6.64 11.33 -2.98
CA LEU A 218 5.34 11.01 -3.56
C LEU A 218 4.18 11.62 -2.78
N VAL A 219 4.24 11.55 -1.45
CA VAL A 219 3.23 12.13 -0.55
C VAL A 219 3.30 13.65 -0.55
N GLU A 220 4.49 14.25 -0.53
CA GLU A 220 4.67 15.69 -0.58
C GLU A 220 4.20 16.28 -1.92
N ASP A 221 4.44 15.58 -3.03
CA ASP A 221 3.93 15.99 -4.34
C ASP A 221 2.40 15.93 -4.40
N LEU A 222 1.79 14.90 -3.80
CA LEU A 222 0.34 14.85 -3.60
C LEU A 222 -0.14 16.08 -2.81
N TRP A 223 0.53 16.43 -1.71
CA TRP A 223 0.14 17.60 -0.90
C TRP A 223 0.32 18.93 -1.64
N LYS A 224 1.38 19.08 -2.44
CA LYS A 224 1.61 20.27 -3.27
C LYS A 224 0.52 20.43 -4.32
N GLU A 225 0.08 19.34 -4.94
CA GLU A 225 -0.93 19.40 -6.01
C GLU A 225 -2.37 19.53 -5.47
N TYR A 226 -2.71 18.80 -4.40
CA TYR A 226 -4.09 18.64 -3.94
C TYR A 226 -4.40 19.29 -2.58
N GLY A 227 -3.38 19.83 -1.92
CA GLY A 227 -3.46 20.26 -0.52
C GLY A 227 -3.38 19.08 0.46
N ARG A 228 -2.84 19.34 1.65
CA ARG A 228 -2.70 18.33 2.71
C ARG A 228 -3.98 18.20 3.52
N HIS A 229 -4.51 16.98 3.60
CA HIS A 229 -5.65 16.64 4.46
C HIS A 229 -5.11 16.06 5.77
N PHE A 230 -4.89 16.91 6.77
CA PHE A 230 -4.49 16.43 8.09
C PHE A 230 -5.58 15.53 8.68
N PHE A 231 -5.19 14.33 9.09
CA PHE A 231 -6.12 13.31 9.58
C PHE A 231 -5.52 12.57 10.78
N CYS A 232 -6.34 12.34 11.78
CA CYS A 232 -6.08 11.42 12.88
C CYS A 232 -7.41 10.82 13.34
N ARG A 233 -7.35 9.62 13.92
CA ARG A 233 -8.51 8.95 14.51
C ARG A 233 -8.21 8.65 15.97
N TYR A 234 -9.11 9.06 16.86
CA TYR A 234 -9.05 8.70 18.27
C TYR A 234 -9.84 7.39 18.42
N VAL A 235 -9.13 6.34 18.82
CA VAL A 235 -9.65 4.97 19.01
C VAL A 235 -9.39 4.52 20.44
#